data_AF-A0A133U390-F1
#
_entry.id   AF-A0A133U390-F1
#
_cell.length_a   1.000
_cell.length_b   1.000
_cell.length_c   1.000
_cell.angle_alpha   90.00
_cell.angle_beta   90.00
_cell.angle_gamma   90.00
#
_symmetry.space_group_name_H-M   'P 1'
#
loop_
_entity.id
_entity.type
_entity.pdbx_description
1 polymer ?
#
loop_
_entity_poly.entity_id
_entity_poly.type
_entity_poly.pdbx_seq_one_letter_code
_entity_poly.pdbx_strand_id
1 'polypeptide(L)'
;DTAELPIEELRSLGYKAQRLQVRSPISRSEIEMDTEKALRAALRLGESVLVVGEVRGPETKSLYEAMRVGAAGNSVMGTIHGSSTEDVFERVVYDLGIPASSFKATDVIVVASPIREKGSIDRVRRLVQISEVGRDWEENPIAEDGFTDLMNYDAEEDKLKISTAVEKGESSLLNSIAENWAMSEEEVIKNLEVRSEIQKTLAEQCSSKGSELLEAENVLKSNLVFHRLLESELGSGNVDYDELYLRWEEELREEISHEF
;
A
#
# COMPACT_ATOMS: atom_id res chain seq x y z
N ASP A 1 -5.75 -13.01 15.11
CA ASP A 1 -5.10 -13.40 13.85
C ASP A 1 -5.55 -12.49 12.73
N THR A 2 -4.58 -11.98 11.97
CA THR A 2 -4.80 -11.24 10.74
C THR A 2 -5.34 -12.20 9.70
N ALA A 3 -6.42 -11.84 9.02
CA ALA A 3 -6.95 -12.64 7.91
C ALA A 3 -5.87 -12.75 6.84
N GLU A 4 -5.64 -13.96 6.34
CA GLU A 4 -4.72 -14.16 5.24
C GLU A 4 -5.35 -13.77 3.92
N LEU A 5 -4.50 -13.50 2.93
CA LEU A 5 -4.97 -13.23 1.57
C LEU A 5 -5.73 -14.44 0.99
N PRO A 6 -6.82 -14.20 0.25
CA PRO A 6 -7.61 -15.25 -0.39
C PRO A 6 -6.89 -15.79 -1.64
N ILE A 7 -5.87 -16.64 -1.41
CA ILE A 7 -4.93 -17.07 -2.47
C ILE A 7 -5.63 -17.89 -3.57
N GLU A 8 -6.62 -18.72 -3.22
CA GLU A 8 -7.32 -19.53 -4.22
C GLU A 8 -8.23 -18.68 -5.11
N GLU A 9 -8.89 -17.68 -4.54
CA GLU A 9 -9.69 -16.69 -5.26
C GLU A 9 -8.80 -15.87 -6.20
N LEU A 10 -7.66 -15.36 -5.72
CA LEU A 10 -6.68 -14.65 -6.54
C LEU A 10 -6.17 -15.54 -7.70
N ARG A 11 -5.91 -16.82 -7.45
CA ARG A 11 -5.51 -17.75 -8.52
C ARG A 11 -6.60 -17.95 -9.56
N SER A 12 -7.86 -18.04 -9.13
CA SER A 12 -9.00 -18.17 -10.04
C SER A 12 -9.16 -16.95 -10.96
N LEU A 13 -8.74 -15.77 -10.49
CA LEU A 13 -8.66 -14.52 -11.24
C LEU A 13 -7.39 -14.38 -12.10
N GLY A 14 -6.52 -15.39 -12.12
CA GLY A 14 -5.31 -15.43 -12.97
C GLY A 14 -4.03 -14.91 -12.30
N TYR A 15 -4.07 -14.52 -11.02
CA TYR A 15 -2.86 -14.12 -10.31
C TYR A 15 -1.94 -15.33 -10.02
N LYS A 16 -0.63 -15.15 -10.24
CA LYS A 16 0.40 -16.11 -9.83
C LYS A 16 0.70 -15.94 -8.34
N ALA A 17 -0.24 -16.32 -7.49
CA ALA A 17 -0.11 -16.20 -6.04
C ALA A 17 0.36 -17.52 -5.41
N GLN A 18 1.22 -17.44 -4.38
CA GLN A 18 1.67 -18.60 -3.62
C GLN A 18 1.69 -18.27 -2.13
N ARG A 19 0.95 -19.06 -1.34
CA ARG A 19 1.02 -19.00 0.12
C ARG A 19 2.32 -19.61 0.60
N LEU A 20 2.99 -18.93 1.53
CA LEU A 20 4.11 -19.47 2.29
C LEU A 20 3.69 -19.52 3.76
N GLN A 21 3.30 -20.71 4.22
CA GLN A 21 2.90 -20.89 5.61
C GLN A 21 4.15 -21.11 6.47
N VAL A 22 4.33 -20.22 7.44
CA VAL A 22 5.43 -20.25 8.39
C VAL A 22 4.95 -20.73 9.74
N ARG A 23 5.88 -21.31 10.50
CA ARG A 23 5.57 -21.96 11.76
C ARG A 23 4.88 -21.02 12.75
N SER A 24 3.77 -21.45 13.34
CA SER A 24 3.21 -20.72 14.48
C SER A 24 4.19 -20.79 15.66
N PRO A 25 4.50 -19.68 16.36
CA PRO A 25 5.35 -19.70 17.56
C PRO A 25 4.85 -20.65 18.66
N ILE A 26 3.57 -21.02 18.62
CA ILE A 26 2.87 -21.81 19.63
C ILE A 26 2.75 -23.28 19.23
N SER A 27 2.71 -23.60 17.93
CA SER A 27 2.56 -24.96 17.42
C SER A 27 3.93 -25.61 17.17
N ARG A 28 4.24 -26.67 17.93
CA ARG A 28 5.42 -27.51 17.70
C ARG A 28 5.17 -28.60 16.65
N SER A 29 4.48 -28.30 15.56
CA SER A 29 4.46 -29.22 14.42
C SER A 29 5.86 -29.22 13.76
N GLU A 30 6.34 -30.38 13.29
CA GLU A 30 7.63 -30.54 12.62
C GLU A 30 7.55 -30.27 11.10
N ILE A 31 6.35 -30.05 10.57
CA ILE A 31 6.07 -29.94 9.13
C ILE A 31 6.19 -28.47 8.65
N GLU A 32 6.06 -27.50 9.55
CA GLU A 32 6.06 -26.07 9.21
C GLU A 32 7.50 -25.52 9.01
N MET A 33 7.69 -24.73 7.94
CA MET A 33 8.98 -24.08 7.65
C MET A 33 9.28 -22.93 8.62
N ASP A 34 10.55 -22.77 8.93
CA ASP A 34 11.09 -21.61 9.64
C ASP A 34 10.90 -20.33 8.82
N THR A 35 10.55 -19.21 9.46
CA THR A 35 10.16 -17.96 8.80
C THR A 35 11.29 -17.37 7.97
N GLU A 36 12.53 -17.44 8.47
CA GLU A 36 13.72 -17.03 7.73
C GLU A 36 13.91 -17.87 6.45
N LYS A 37 13.64 -19.18 6.53
CA LYS A 37 13.74 -20.09 5.36
C LYS A 37 12.63 -19.84 4.35
N ALA A 38 11.40 -19.60 4.81
CA ALA A 38 10.27 -19.29 3.94
C ALA A 38 10.50 -17.96 3.21
N LEU A 39 10.98 -16.94 3.93
CA LEU A 39 11.35 -15.67 3.32
C LEU A 39 12.47 -15.88 2.30
N ARG A 40 13.57 -16.56 2.64
CA ARG A 40 14.65 -16.86 1.68
C ARG A 40 14.17 -17.66 0.46
N ALA A 41 13.18 -18.53 0.62
CA ALA A 41 12.55 -19.22 -0.50
C ALA A 41 11.73 -18.25 -1.37
N ALA A 42 10.95 -17.36 -0.75
CA ALA A 42 10.19 -16.31 -1.42
C ALA A 42 11.09 -15.43 -2.30
N LEU A 43 12.23 -14.98 -1.76
CA LEU A 43 13.21 -14.14 -2.46
C LEU A 43 13.85 -14.83 -3.68
N ARG A 44 13.73 -16.17 -3.78
CA ARG A 44 14.22 -16.95 -4.94
C ARG A 44 13.14 -17.18 -6.00
N LEU A 45 11.90 -16.81 -5.73
CA LEU A 45 10.80 -16.92 -6.71
C LEU A 45 10.87 -15.82 -7.78
N GLY A 46 11.80 -14.87 -7.66
CA GLY A 46 12.09 -13.84 -8.66
C GLY A 46 11.40 -12.52 -8.33
N GLU A 47 11.01 -11.78 -9.37
CA GLU A 47 10.24 -10.54 -9.23
C GLU A 47 8.82 -10.85 -8.73
N SER A 48 8.62 -10.71 -7.42
CA SER A 48 7.34 -10.96 -6.76
C SER A 48 6.94 -9.80 -5.85
N VAL A 49 5.64 -9.66 -5.59
CA VAL A 49 5.15 -8.86 -4.48
C VAL A 49 5.15 -9.75 -3.24
N LEU A 50 5.82 -9.31 -2.18
CA LEU A 50 5.85 -10.02 -0.90
C LEU A 50 4.87 -9.37 0.07
N VAL A 51 3.84 -10.11 0.47
CA VAL A 51 2.88 -9.66 1.49
C VAL A 51 3.07 -10.45 2.77
N VAL A 52 3.50 -9.78 3.83
CA VAL A 52 3.73 -10.35 5.15
C VAL A 52 2.56 -10.00 6.04
N GLY A 53 1.80 -11.02 6.47
CA GLY A 53 0.57 -10.80 7.24
C GLY A 53 0.79 -9.92 8.48
N GLU A 54 1.77 -10.25 9.31
CA GLU A 54 2.19 -9.42 10.43
C GLU A 54 3.64 -9.73 10.82
N VAL A 55 4.40 -8.68 11.09
CA VAL A 55 5.80 -8.73 11.51
C VAL A 55 5.85 -8.66 13.04
N ARG A 56 6.41 -9.68 13.70
CA ARG A 56 6.39 -9.82 15.18
C ARG A 56 7.71 -10.23 15.82
N GLY A 57 8.70 -10.65 15.04
CA GLY A 57 9.86 -11.34 15.59
C GLY A 57 11.12 -11.28 14.73
N PRO A 58 12.05 -12.24 14.92
CA PRO A 58 13.37 -12.25 14.28
C PRO A 58 13.32 -12.24 12.74
N GLU A 59 12.22 -12.66 12.13
CA GLU A 59 12.02 -12.63 10.67
C GLU A 59 12.17 -11.24 10.06
N THR A 60 11.89 -10.21 10.85
CA THR A 60 11.99 -8.80 10.46
C THR A 60 13.39 -8.46 9.96
N LYS A 61 14.41 -9.05 10.59
CA LYS A 61 15.81 -8.78 10.21
C LYS A 61 16.10 -9.27 8.81
N SER A 62 15.70 -10.50 8.51
CA SER A 62 15.87 -11.06 7.18
C SER A 62 15.04 -10.31 6.13
N LEU A 63 13.87 -9.79 6.51
CA LEU A 63 13.03 -8.95 5.64
C LEU A 63 13.74 -7.65 5.25
N TYR A 64 14.20 -6.88 6.24
CA TYR A 64 14.93 -5.63 6.00
C TYR A 64 16.28 -5.85 5.30
N GLU A 65 16.99 -6.94 5.60
CA GLU A 65 18.18 -7.32 4.85
C GLU A 65 17.86 -7.56 3.38
N ALA A 66 16.78 -8.28 3.09
CA ALA A 66 16.34 -8.58 1.73
C ALA A 66 15.88 -7.34 0.96
N MET A 67 15.15 -6.44 1.63
CA MET A 67 14.71 -5.16 1.05
C MET A 67 15.92 -4.29 0.67
N ARG A 68 16.91 -4.17 1.56
CA ARG A 68 18.11 -3.36 1.29
C ARG A 68 18.95 -3.84 0.12
N VAL A 69 19.06 -5.15 -0.09
CA VAL A 69 19.86 -5.70 -1.20
C VAL A 69 19.05 -5.80 -2.50
N GLY A 70 17.81 -5.30 -2.53
CA GLY A 70 16.92 -5.38 -3.69
C GLY A 70 16.48 -6.81 -4.03
N ALA A 71 16.58 -7.74 -3.08
CA ALA A 71 16.19 -9.14 -3.30
C ALA A 71 14.71 -9.38 -3.02
N ALA A 72 14.01 -8.44 -2.38
CA ALA A 72 12.63 -8.59 -1.91
C ALA A 72 11.54 -8.36 -2.97
N GLY A 73 11.91 -8.52 -4.25
CA GLY A 73 10.99 -8.33 -5.37
C GLY A 73 10.60 -6.87 -5.58
N ASN A 74 9.54 -6.64 -6.37
CA ASN A 74 9.15 -5.30 -6.82
C ASN A 74 8.41 -4.49 -5.75
N SER A 75 7.80 -5.15 -4.76
CA SER A 75 7.11 -4.50 -3.65
C SER A 75 7.02 -5.42 -2.43
N VAL A 76 7.25 -4.85 -1.25
CA VAL A 76 7.08 -5.53 0.04
C VAL A 76 6.04 -4.78 0.86
N MET A 77 5.04 -5.49 1.36
CA MET A 77 4.02 -4.95 2.24
C MET A 77 3.90 -5.84 3.46
N GLY A 78 3.62 -5.24 4.61
CA GLY A 78 3.25 -6.00 5.78
C GLY A 78 2.62 -5.15 6.86
N THR A 79 2.05 -5.81 7.87
CA THR A 79 1.50 -5.10 9.02
C THR A 79 2.42 -5.23 10.23
N ILE A 80 2.44 -4.18 11.03
CA ILE A 80 3.08 -4.16 12.34
C ILE A 80 2.18 -3.35 13.25
N HIS A 81 2.07 -3.75 14.51
CA HIS A 81 1.31 -2.98 15.47
C HIS A 81 2.06 -1.66 15.78
N GLY A 82 1.37 -0.53 15.76
CA GLY A 82 1.93 0.81 16.01
C GLY A 82 0.82 1.83 15.92
N SER A 83 0.89 2.90 16.72
CA SER A 83 -0.13 3.96 16.76
C SER A 83 0.25 5.23 16.01
N SER A 84 1.51 5.37 15.60
CA SER A 84 2.02 6.44 14.73
C SER A 84 3.21 5.95 13.90
N THR A 85 3.67 6.78 12.97
CA THR A 85 4.89 6.54 12.19
C THR A 85 6.12 6.37 13.09
N GLU A 86 6.23 7.18 14.15
CA GLU A 86 7.32 7.09 15.13
C GLU A 86 7.28 5.79 15.92
N ASP A 87 6.09 5.35 16.37
CA ASP A 87 5.94 4.08 17.08
C ASP A 87 6.37 2.89 16.22
N VAL A 88 6.10 2.93 14.90
CA VAL A 88 6.53 1.90 13.96
C VAL A 88 8.06 1.89 13.87
N PHE A 89 8.70 3.06 13.79
CA PHE A 89 10.16 3.16 13.82
C PHE A 89 10.74 2.59 15.11
N GLU A 90 10.23 3.00 16.28
CA GLU A 90 10.74 2.52 17.56
C GLU A 90 10.62 1.00 17.68
N ARG A 91 9.50 0.43 17.25
CA ARG A 91 9.30 -1.02 17.27
C ARG A 91 10.23 -1.76 16.34
N VAL A 92 10.41 -1.27 15.11
CA VAL A 92 11.31 -1.94 14.17
C VAL A 92 12.76 -1.82 14.63
N VAL A 93 13.19 -0.63 15.03
CA VAL A 93 14.61 -0.37 15.31
C VAL A 93 15.01 -0.82 16.72
N TYR A 94 14.24 -0.43 17.74
CA TYR A 94 14.60 -0.69 19.13
C TYR A 94 14.06 -2.01 19.65
N ASP A 95 12.78 -2.33 19.41
CA ASP A 95 12.20 -3.58 19.94
C ASP A 95 12.67 -4.82 19.16
N LEU A 96 12.67 -4.73 17.82
CA LEU A 96 13.07 -5.84 16.93
C LEU A 96 14.57 -5.82 16.60
N GLY A 97 15.30 -4.77 17.00
CA GLY A 97 16.75 -4.68 16.87
C GLY A 97 17.24 -4.52 15.42
N ILE A 98 16.42 -3.91 14.56
CA ILE A 98 16.81 -3.63 13.18
C ILE A 98 17.69 -2.38 13.16
N PRO A 99 18.84 -2.38 12.45
CA PRO A 99 19.66 -1.18 12.35
C PRO A 99 18.85 -0.03 11.73
N ALA A 100 18.93 1.18 12.31
CA ALA A 100 18.18 2.34 11.82
C ALA A 100 18.42 2.59 10.33
N SER A 101 19.67 2.49 9.85
CA SER A 101 19.99 2.57 8.42
C SER A 101 19.23 1.58 7.52
N SER A 102 18.77 0.46 8.06
CA SER A 102 17.93 -0.51 7.33
C SER A 102 16.48 -0.06 7.23
N PHE A 103 15.99 0.74 8.17
CA PHE A 103 14.64 1.27 8.17
C PHE A 103 14.34 2.12 6.94
N LYS A 104 15.36 2.79 6.37
CA LYS A 104 15.30 3.54 5.10
C LYS A 104 14.87 2.71 3.88
N ALA A 105 14.81 1.37 4.00
CA ALA A 105 14.23 0.51 2.98
C ALA A 105 12.69 0.51 3.00
N THR A 106 12.06 1.06 4.04
CA THR A 106 10.63 1.35 4.08
C THR A 106 10.38 2.63 3.32
N ASP A 107 9.48 2.66 2.35
CA ASP A 107 9.16 3.90 1.62
C ASP A 107 7.99 4.66 2.27
N VAL A 108 6.94 3.96 2.70
CA VAL A 108 5.70 4.54 3.23
C VAL A 108 5.20 3.78 4.45
N ILE A 109 4.67 4.52 5.43
CA ILE A 109 3.97 4.00 6.60
C ILE A 109 2.54 4.51 6.59
N VAL A 110 1.58 3.58 6.66
CA VAL A 110 0.14 3.87 6.68
C VAL A 110 -0.40 3.46 8.05
N VAL A 111 -0.86 4.43 8.83
CA VAL A 111 -1.33 4.22 10.19
C VAL A 111 -2.86 4.20 10.20
N ALA A 112 -3.42 3.06 10.63
CA ALA A 112 -4.84 2.89 10.89
C ALA A 112 -5.08 2.77 12.39
N SER A 113 -5.92 3.64 12.96
CA SER A 113 -6.16 3.68 14.41
C SER A 113 -7.66 3.77 14.74
N PRO A 114 -8.12 3.13 15.83
CA PRO A 114 -9.48 3.35 16.34
C PRO A 114 -9.57 4.72 17.03
N ILE A 115 -10.32 5.63 16.45
CA ILE A 115 -10.62 6.94 17.04
C ILE A 115 -11.91 6.89 17.85
N ARG A 116 -12.01 7.79 18.84
CA ARG A 116 -13.22 8.03 19.64
C ARG A 116 -13.74 9.42 19.35
N GLU A 117 -14.72 9.49 18.46
CA GLU A 117 -15.37 10.76 18.13
C GLU A 117 -15.90 11.44 19.39
N LYS A 118 -15.42 12.66 19.68
CA LYS A 118 -15.84 13.46 20.85
C LYS A 118 -15.74 12.70 22.19
N GLY A 119 -14.84 11.73 22.30
CA GLY A 119 -14.69 10.90 23.50
C GLY A 119 -15.79 9.84 23.69
N SER A 120 -16.52 9.49 22.63
CA SER A 120 -17.53 8.42 22.64
C SER A 120 -16.95 7.08 23.10
N ILE A 121 -17.84 6.21 23.57
CA ILE A 121 -17.54 4.79 23.83
C ILE A 121 -17.27 4.07 22.50
N ASP A 122 -18.02 4.43 21.47
CA ASP A 122 -17.91 3.86 20.14
C ASP A 122 -16.55 4.21 19.54
N ARG A 123 -15.96 3.20 18.90
CA ARG A 123 -14.68 3.31 18.22
C ARG A 123 -14.92 3.14 16.73
N VAL A 124 -14.43 4.10 15.98
CA VAL A 124 -14.46 4.04 14.52
C VAL A 124 -13.03 3.95 14.04
N ARG A 125 -12.74 3.05 13.09
CA ARG A 125 -11.40 2.94 12.51
C ARG A 125 -11.25 3.98 11.41
N ARG A 126 -10.13 4.70 11.44
CA ARG A 126 -9.73 5.66 10.41
C ARG A 126 -8.26 5.45 10.06
N LEU A 127 -7.91 5.75 8.82
CA LEU A 127 -6.53 6.09 8.49
C LEU A 127 -6.26 7.44 9.15
N VAL A 128 -5.22 7.50 9.98
CA VAL A 128 -4.90 8.70 10.76
C VAL A 128 -3.68 9.44 10.21
N GLN A 129 -2.76 8.72 9.60
CA GLN A 129 -1.49 9.25 9.11
C GLN A 129 -0.98 8.38 7.95
N ILE A 130 -0.49 9.03 6.90
CA ILE A 130 0.30 8.39 5.84
C ILE A 130 1.59 9.20 5.75
N SER A 131 2.73 8.59 6.03
CA SER A 131 4.04 9.26 6.02
C SER A 131 4.99 8.53 5.08
N GLU A 132 5.76 9.29 4.30
CA GLU A 132 6.95 8.74 3.64
C GLU A 132 8.15 8.75 4.59
N VAL A 133 9.03 7.78 4.42
CA VAL A 133 10.31 7.71 5.13
C VAL A 133 11.38 8.35 4.26
N GLY A 134 11.86 9.52 4.70
CA GLY A 134 12.95 10.22 4.05
C GLY A 134 14.24 9.40 4.11
N ARG A 135 15.22 9.78 3.27
CA ARG A 135 16.54 9.14 3.23
C ARG A 135 17.64 10.01 3.83
N ASP A 136 17.35 11.27 4.10
CA ASP A 136 18.29 12.31 4.52
C ASP A 136 18.34 12.47 6.05
N TRP A 137 18.59 11.38 6.76
CA TRP A 137 18.82 11.33 8.21
C TRP A 137 19.87 10.26 8.54
N GLU A 138 20.63 10.38 9.61
CA GLU A 138 21.75 9.47 9.90
C GLU A 138 21.41 8.40 10.95
N GLU A 139 20.91 8.83 12.11
CA GLU A 139 20.73 7.95 13.27
C GLU A 139 19.26 7.82 13.69
N ASN A 140 18.53 8.92 13.74
CA ASN A 140 17.16 8.96 14.25
C ASN A 140 16.26 9.90 13.43
N PRO A 141 15.37 9.36 12.58
CA PRO A 141 14.47 10.16 11.75
C PRO A 141 13.49 11.00 12.58
N ILE A 142 13.19 10.62 13.82
CA ILE A 142 12.31 11.41 14.69
C ILE A 142 13.00 12.72 15.11
N ALA A 143 14.31 12.68 15.36
CA ALA A 143 15.07 13.86 15.78
C ALA A 143 15.61 14.69 14.61
N GLU A 144 15.66 14.10 13.42
CA GLU A 144 16.27 14.66 12.22
C GLU A 144 15.24 15.02 11.13
N ASP A 145 13.95 15.06 11.47
CA ASP A 145 12.84 15.34 10.53
C ASP A 145 12.86 14.39 9.30
N GLY A 146 13.19 13.12 9.55
CA GLY A 146 13.30 12.08 8.53
C GLY A 146 11.96 11.48 8.07
N PHE A 147 10.83 11.99 8.55
CA PHE A 147 9.50 11.61 8.12
C PHE A 147 8.77 12.80 7.52
N THR A 148 8.13 12.58 6.38
CA THR A 148 7.25 13.58 5.76
C THR A 148 5.85 13.02 5.70
N ASP A 149 4.92 13.63 6.42
CA ASP A 149 3.51 13.27 6.31
C ASP A 149 2.99 13.65 4.92
N LEU A 150 2.44 12.68 4.20
CA LEU A 150 1.77 12.87 2.92
C LEU A 150 0.29 13.18 3.12
N MET A 151 -0.34 12.54 4.11
CA MET A 151 -1.73 12.78 4.46
C MET A 151 -1.96 12.65 5.96
N ASN A 152 -2.80 13.52 6.52
CA ASN A 152 -3.16 13.55 7.93
C ASN A 152 -4.67 13.62 8.13
N TYR A 153 -5.17 12.90 9.13
CA TYR A 153 -6.59 12.87 9.41
C TYR A 153 -7.04 14.10 10.21
N ASP A 154 -8.05 14.77 9.68
CA ASP A 154 -8.76 15.87 10.32
C ASP A 154 -9.98 15.32 11.05
N ALA A 155 -9.94 15.40 12.38
CA ALA A 155 -11.00 14.90 13.25
C ALA A 155 -12.24 15.81 13.31
N GLU A 156 -12.13 17.07 12.88
CA GLU A 156 -13.27 17.99 12.83
C GLU A 156 -14.13 17.71 11.60
N GLU A 157 -13.49 17.44 10.46
CA GLU A 157 -14.15 17.16 9.18
C GLU A 157 -14.40 15.67 8.90
N ASP A 158 -13.83 14.76 9.70
CA ASP A 158 -13.83 13.31 9.46
C ASP A 158 -13.24 12.95 8.09
N LYS A 159 -12.09 13.53 7.77
CA LYS A 159 -11.43 13.39 6.45
C LYS A 159 -9.92 13.22 6.56
N LEU A 160 -9.37 12.35 5.72
CA LEU A 160 -7.94 12.29 5.49
C LEU A 160 -7.57 13.40 4.48
N LYS A 161 -6.78 14.38 4.92
CA LYS A 161 -6.37 15.54 4.12
C LYS A 161 -4.95 15.36 3.59
N ILE A 162 -4.73 15.79 2.36
CA ILE A 162 -3.39 15.91 1.77
C ILE A 162 -2.59 16.95 2.56
N SER A 163 -1.32 16.67 2.81
CA SER A 163 -0.44 17.58 3.54
C SER A 163 0.10 18.69 2.63
N THR A 164 0.56 19.77 3.24
CA THR A 164 1.22 20.86 2.50
C THR A 164 2.52 20.43 1.83
N ALA A 165 3.15 19.35 2.30
CA ALA A 165 4.36 18.83 1.68
C ALA A 165 4.07 18.27 0.29
N VAL A 166 2.94 17.59 0.11
CA VAL A 166 2.51 17.12 -1.22
C VAL A 166 2.10 18.30 -2.10
N GLU A 167 1.34 19.27 -1.57
CA GLU A 167 0.90 20.46 -2.33
C GLU A 167 2.07 21.33 -2.86
N LYS A 168 3.23 21.27 -2.20
CA LYS A 168 4.44 22.01 -2.56
C LYS A 168 5.47 21.19 -3.33
N GLY A 169 5.21 19.92 -3.61
CA GLY A 169 6.17 19.03 -4.26
C GLY A 169 7.39 18.65 -3.42
N GLU A 170 7.24 18.69 -2.09
CA GLU A 170 8.29 18.34 -1.14
C GLU A 170 8.37 16.82 -0.89
N SER A 171 7.48 16.01 -1.47
CA SER A 171 7.50 14.55 -1.35
C SER A 171 8.63 13.94 -2.20
N SER A 172 9.61 13.34 -1.52
CA SER A 172 10.71 12.62 -2.16
C SER A 172 10.23 11.38 -2.90
N LEU A 173 9.18 10.72 -2.39
CA LEU A 173 8.58 9.55 -3.02
C LEU A 173 7.91 9.90 -4.36
N LEU A 174 7.05 10.92 -4.38
CA LEU A 174 6.35 11.34 -5.60
C LEU A 174 7.34 11.82 -6.66
N ASN A 175 8.39 12.56 -6.26
CA ASN A 175 9.47 12.97 -7.14
C ASN A 175 10.23 11.78 -7.73
N SER A 176 10.50 10.74 -6.93
CA SER A 176 11.08 9.48 -7.41
C SER A 176 10.18 8.76 -8.41
N ILE A 177 8.85 8.74 -8.19
CA ILE A 177 7.90 8.14 -9.14
C ILE A 177 7.91 8.92 -10.46
N ALA A 178 7.88 10.25 -10.40
CA ALA A 178 7.94 11.13 -11.55
C ALA A 178 9.20 10.86 -12.39
N GLU A 179 10.38 10.78 -11.76
CA GLU A 179 11.64 10.48 -12.43
C GLU A 179 11.62 9.07 -13.06
N ASN A 180 11.21 8.04 -12.32
CA ASN A 180 11.19 6.66 -12.80
C ASN A 180 10.21 6.44 -13.96
N TRP A 181 9.10 7.19 -13.99
CA TRP A 181 8.09 7.10 -15.05
C TRP A 181 8.31 8.11 -16.18
N ALA A 182 9.37 8.93 -16.09
CA ALA A 182 9.65 10.04 -17.00
C ALA A 182 8.45 10.99 -17.16
N MET A 183 7.76 11.27 -16.05
CA MET A 183 6.61 12.17 -15.94
C MET A 183 7.01 13.42 -15.17
N SER A 184 6.28 14.51 -15.38
CA SER A 184 6.31 15.67 -14.48
C SER A 184 5.54 15.38 -13.19
N GLU A 185 5.82 16.13 -12.13
CA GLU A 185 5.09 16.03 -10.86
C GLU A 185 3.59 16.26 -11.05
N GLU A 186 3.21 17.25 -11.85
CA GLU A 186 1.81 17.54 -12.18
C GLU A 186 1.11 16.34 -12.84
N GLU A 187 1.80 15.64 -13.74
CA GLU A 187 1.25 14.44 -14.39
C GLU A 187 1.10 13.27 -13.41
N VAL A 188 2.02 13.11 -12.46
CA VAL A 188 1.90 12.09 -11.40
C VAL A 188 0.69 12.39 -10.51
N ILE A 189 0.50 13.65 -10.10
CA ILE A 189 -0.65 14.06 -9.30
C ILE A 189 -1.96 13.80 -10.07
N LYS A 190 -2.06 14.21 -11.34
CA LYS A 190 -3.26 13.94 -12.16
C LYS A 190 -3.54 12.45 -12.33
N ASN A 191 -2.50 11.64 -12.50
CA ASN A 191 -2.63 10.19 -12.58
C ASN A 191 -3.21 9.62 -11.27
N LEU A 192 -2.73 10.10 -10.11
CA LEU A 192 -3.24 9.71 -8.80
C LEU A 192 -4.68 10.18 -8.57
N GLU A 193 -5.02 11.41 -8.98
CA GLU A 193 -6.37 11.97 -8.87
C GLU A 193 -7.39 11.14 -9.65
N VAL A 194 -7.10 10.77 -10.91
CA VAL A 194 -8.00 9.90 -11.69
C VAL A 194 -8.17 8.54 -11.03
N ARG A 195 -7.10 7.92 -10.54
CA ARG A 195 -7.20 6.64 -9.82
C ARG A 195 -8.02 6.78 -8.54
N SER A 196 -7.90 7.92 -7.84
CA SER A 196 -8.71 8.24 -6.67
C SER A 196 -10.19 8.39 -7.03
N GLU A 197 -10.52 9.13 -8.08
CA GLU A 197 -11.90 9.28 -8.55
C GLU A 197 -12.50 7.94 -9.02
N ILE A 198 -11.71 7.08 -9.69
CA ILE A 198 -12.11 5.71 -10.01
C ILE A 198 -12.54 4.94 -8.75
N GLN A 199 -11.69 4.91 -7.71
CA GLN A 199 -11.98 4.18 -6.48
C GLN A 199 -13.17 4.78 -5.72
N LYS A 200 -13.29 6.10 -5.71
CA LYS A 200 -14.42 6.81 -5.12
C LYS A 200 -15.72 6.46 -5.82
N THR A 201 -15.75 6.48 -7.17
CA THR A 201 -16.92 6.10 -7.95
C THR A 201 -17.34 4.66 -7.65
N LEU A 202 -16.39 3.71 -7.59
CA LEU A 202 -16.68 2.33 -7.20
C LEU A 202 -17.29 2.22 -5.79
N ALA A 203 -16.73 2.94 -4.82
CA ALA A 203 -17.21 2.94 -3.43
C ALA A 203 -18.60 3.60 -3.28
N GLU A 204 -18.86 4.69 -4.01
CA GLU A 204 -20.14 5.38 -4.01
C GLU A 204 -21.24 4.50 -4.63
N GLN A 205 -20.95 3.81 -5.73
CA GLN A 205 -21.90 2.87 -6.35
C GLN A 205 -22.24 1.70 -5.42
N CYS A 206 -21.25 1.16 -4.68
CA CYS A 206 -21.48 0.09 -3.70
C CYS A 206 -22.52 0.44 -2.64
N SER A 207 -22.53 1.69 -2.19
CA SER A 207 -23.49 2.15 -1.16
C SER A 207 -24.95 1.97 -1.59
N SER A 208 -25.20 1.84 -2.91
CA SER A 208 -26.53 1.65 -3.48
C SER A 208 -26.80 0.23 -4.01
N LYS A 209 -25.77 -0.54 -4.39
CA LYS A 209 -25.92 -1.80 -5.15
C LYS A 209 -25.34 -3.05 -4.48
N GLY A 210 -24.65 -2.90 -3.35
CA GLY A 210 -23.98 -4.01 -2.65
C GLY A 210 -22.46 -3.95 -2.79
N SER A 211 -21.74 -4.73 -1.98
CA SER A 211 -20.27 -4.69 -1.93
C SER A 211 -19.56 -5.40 -3.08
N GLU A 212 -20.30 -6.04 -3.99
CA GLU A 212 -19.78 -6.85 -5.09
C GLU A 212 -18.83 -6.05 -6.00
N LEU A 213 -19.10 -4.77 -6.25
CA LEU A 213 -18.21 -3.91 -7.06
C LEU A 213 -16.82 -3.69 -6.44
N LEU A 214 -16.67 -3.87 -5.13
CA LEU A 214 -15.38 -3.78 -4.43
C LEU A 214 -14.69 -5.13 -4.28
N GLU A 215 -15.32 -6.22 -4.73
CA GLU A 215 -14.69 -7.53 -4.72
C GLU A 215 -13.59 -7.62 -5.78
N ALA A 216 -12.62 -8.50 -5.54
CA ALA A 216 -11.38 -8.58 -6.31
C ALA A 216 -11.60 -8.76 -7.83
N GLU A 217 -12.66 -9.45 -8.24
CA GLU A 217 -13.00 -9.64 -9.64
C GLU A 217 -13.31 -8.31 -10.36
N ASN A 218 -14.12 -7.47 -9.74
CA ASN A 218 -14.57 -6.22 -10.36
C ASN A 218 -13.53 -5.12 -10.26
N VAL A 219 -12.76 -5.11 -9.18
CA VAL A 219 -11.55 -4.27 -9.07
C VAL A 219 -10.54 -4.65 -10.15
N LEU A 220 -10.36 -5.95 -10.46
CA LEU A 220 -9.51 -6.40 -11.56
C LEU A 220 -10.03 -5.90 -12.93
N LYS A 221 -11.32 -6.09 -13.23
CA LYS A 221 -11.93 -5.58 -14.48
C LYS A 221 -11.73 -4.07 -14.62
N SER A 222 -12.06 -3.31 -13.58
CA SER A 222 -11.86 -1.87 -13.52
C SER A 222 -10.42 -1.44 -13.82
N ASN A 223 -9.44 -2.11 -13.20
CA ASN A 223 -8.03 -1.85 -13.46
C ASN A 223 -7.62 -2.19 -14.90
N LEU A 224 -8.13 -3.28 -15.47
CA LEU A 224 -7.85 -3.66 -16.85
C LEU A 224 -8.40 -2.64 -17.86
N VAL A 225 -9.62 -2.13 -17.64
CA VAL A 225 -10.20 -1.04 -18.44
C VAL A 225 -9.30 0.18 -18.40
N PHE A 226 -8.94 0.65 -17.19
CA PHE A 226 -8.08 1.81 -17.00
C PHE A 226 -6.74 1.64 -17.72
N HIS A 227 -6.05 0.51 -17.52
CA HIS A 227 -4.75 0.28 -18.14
C HIS A 227 -4.82 0.16 -19.66
N ARG A 228 -5.85 -0.48 -20.22
CA ARG A 228 -6.08 -0.55 -21.67
C ARG A 228 -6.27 0.85 -22.28
N LEU A 229 -7.06 1.70 -21.63
CA LEU A 229 -7.28 3.07 -22.06
C LEU A 229 -6.00 3.90 -21.97
N LEU A 230 -5.26 3.79 -20.86
CA LEU A 230 -4.00 4.47 -20.66
C LEU A 230 -2.97 4.10 -21.73
N GLU A 231 -2.80 2.81 -22.04
CA GLU A 231 -1.90 2.33 -23.11
C GLU A 231 -2.28 2.91 -24.49
N SER A 232 -3.58 3.00 -24.77
CA SER A 232 -4.07 3.61 -26.01
C SER A 232 -3.70 5.10 -26.11
N GLU A 233 -3.78 5.84 -25.01
CA GLU A 233 -3.47 7.28 -25.01
C GLU A 233 -1.96 7.54 -25.02
N LEU A 234 -1.17 6.74 -24.29
CA LEU A 234 0.29 6.79 -24.35
C LEU A 234 0.81 6.58 -25.78
N GLY A 235 0.19 5.67 -26.54
CA GLY A 235 0.50 5.47 -27.97
C GLY A 235 0.21 6.68 -28.86
N SER A 236 -0.64 7.62 -28.41
CA SER A 236 -1.01 8.84 -29.12
C SER A 236 -0.17 10.08 -28.75
N GLY A 237 0.62 10.01 -27.67
CA GLY A 237 1.65 10.99 -27.31
C GLY A 237 1.31 11.97 -26.19
N ASN A 238 0.06 12.03 -25.72
CA ASN A 238 -0.33 12.72 -24.48
C ASN A 238 -1.53 12.00 -23.86
N VAL A 239 -1.61 12.00 -22.53
CA VAL A 239 -2.72 11.38 -21.78
C VAL A 239 -3.64 12.49 -21.29
N ASP A 240 -4.92 12.41 -21.67
CA ASP A 240 -5.95 13.30 -21.17
C ASP A 240 -6.69 12.56 -20.05
N TYR A 241 -6.23 12.79 -18.83
CA TYR A 241 -6.72 12.11 -17.63
C TYR A 241 -8.23 12.32 -17.38
N ASP A 242 -8.79 13.47 -17.77
CA ASP A 242 -10.21 13.74 -17.61
C ASP A 242 -11.04 12.91 -18.61
N GLU A 243 -10.61 12.88 -19.88
CA GLU A 243 -11.25 12.06 -20.92
C GLU A 243 -11.09 10.56 -20.63
N LEU A 244 -9.91 10.14 -20.16
CA LEU A 244 -9.63 8.77 -19.77
C LEU A 244 -10.59 8.30 -18.68
N TYR A 245 -10.85 9.14 -17.66
CA TYR A 245 -11.82 8.83 -16.61
C TYR A 245 -13.24 8.64 -17.18
N LEU A 246 -13.71 9.57 -18.04
CA LEU A 246 -15.05 9.49 -18.63
C LEU A 246 -15.24 8.21 -19.45
N ARG A 247 -14.23 7.87 -20.28
CA ARG A 247 -14.22 6.64 -21.07
C ARG A 247 -14.17 5.39 -20.20
N TRP A 248 -13.40 5.42 -19.11
CA TRP A 248 -13.36 4.33 -18.13
C TRP A 248 -14.73 4.11 -17.51
N GLU A 249 -15.45 5.16 -17.11
CA GLU A 249 -16.78 5.04 -16.50
C GLU A 249 -17.79 4.43 -17.48
N GLU A 250 -17.76 4.87 -18.74
CA GLU A 250 -18.62 4.34 -19.81
C GLU A 250 -18.34 2.85 -20.06
N GLU A 251 -17.08 2.48 -20.32
CA GLU A 251 -16.69 1.10 -20.61
C GLU A 251 -16.96 0.16 -19.43
N LEU A 252 -16.68 0.60 -18.19
CA LEU A 252 -16.88 -0.25 -17.01
C LEU A 252 -18.36 -0.52 -16.76
N ARG A 253 -19.23 0.46 -17.03
CA ARG A 253 -20.69 0.29 -16.92
C ARG A 253 -21.20 -0.73 -17.94
N GLU A 254 -20.61 -0.81 -19.14
CA GLU A 254 -20.95 -1.83 -20.12
C GLU A 254 -20.46 -3.23 -19.70
N GLU A 255 -19.21 -3.33 -19.22
CA GLU A 255 -18.60 -4.60 -18.80
C GLU A 255 -19.27 -5.20 -17.56
N ILE A 256 -19.77 -4.36 -16.65
CA ILE A 256 -20.33 -4.76 -15.35
C ILE A 256 -21.84 -4.44 -15.28
N SER A 257 -22.54 -4.33 -16.41
CA SER A 257 -23.94 -3.87 -16.51
C SER A 257 -24.99 -4.56 -15.61
N HIS A 258 -24.67 -5.69 -14.98
CA HIS A 258 -25.51 -6.34 -13.97
C HIS A 258 -25.23 -5.92 -12.51
N GLU A 259 -24.07 -5.33 -12.24
CA GLU A 259 -23.63 -4.92 -10.90
C GLU A 259 -23.36 -3.40 -10.82
N PHE A 260 -23.21 -2.72 -11.97
CA PHE A 260 -22.93 -1.28 -12.11
C PHE A 260 -24.16 -0.40 -12.28
#